data_AF-A0A960TYX0-F1
#
_entry.id   AF-A0A960TYX0-F1
#
_cell.length_a   1.000
_cell.length_b   1.000
_cell.length_c   1.000
_cell.angle_alpha   90.00
_cell.angle_beta   90.00
_cell.angle_gamma   90.00
#
_symmetry.space_group_name_H-M   'P 1'
#
loop_
_entity.id
_entity.type
_entity.pdbx_description
1 polymer ?
#
loop_
_entity_poly.entity_id
_entity_poly.type
_entity_poly.pdbx_seq_one_letter_code
_entity_poly.pdbx_strand_id
1 'polypeptide(L)'
;MFDLIRAIILGIVQGATEFIPVSSSGHLVIVPWFFGWAPSSLVFDTVLHWGTLLSIVVVFWRDFLNMIGATLKSIFTRSLADVNARLGWFIIVGSIPAAVAGLLFDEFFEALFSNPIAAALFLLVTAMLLISSELLIR
;
A
#
# COMPACT_ATOMS: atom_id res chain seq x y z
N MET A 1 -1.01 25.93 12.53
CA MET A 1 0.42 25.97 12.11
C MET A 1 1.15 24.67 12.46
N PHE A 2 1.04 24.16 13.70
CA PHE A 2 1.52 22.81 14.06
C PHE A 2 0.95 21.71 13.17
N ASP A 3 -0.31 21.79 12.77
CA ASP A 3 -0.94 20.76 11.93
C ASP A 3 -0.40 20.71 10.50
N LEU A 4 0.05 21.83 9.93
CA LEU A 4 0.67 21.84 8.60
C LEU A 4 2.05 21.18 8.64
N ILE A 5 2.85 21.46 9.67
CA ILE A 5 4.17 20.84 9.83
C ILE A 5 4.02 19.33 10.02
N ARG A 6 3.07 18.89 10.86
CA ARG A 6 2.73 17.47 11.02
C ARG A 6 2.32 16.84 9.69
N ALA A 7 1.44 17.50 8.93
CA ALA A 7 0.99 17.00 7.63
C ALA A 7 2.15 16.86 6.63
N ILE A 8 3.06 17.83 6.57
CA ILE A 8 4.26 17.77 5.73
C ILE A 8 5.15 16.60 6.15
N ILE A 9 5.42 16.44 7.45
CA ILE A 9 6.26 15.35 7.96
C ILE A 9 5.65 13.99 7.65
N LEU A 10 4.36 13.78 7.96
CA LEU A 10 3.68 12.52 7.69
C LEU A 10 3.54 12.25 6.19
N GLY A 11 3.37 13.29 5.37
CA GLY A 11 3.38 13.17 3.91
C GLY A 11 4.74 12.74 3.36
N ILE A 12 5.84 13.30 3.88
CA ILE A 12 7.20 12.87 3.53
C ILE A 12 7.43 11.42 3.97
N VAL A 13 7.03 11.07 5.19
CA VAL A 13 7.14 9.70 5.72
C VAL A 13 6.36 8.72 4.83
N GLN A 14 5.11 9.02 4.49
CA GLN A 14 4.31 8.18 3.59
C GLN A 14 5.00 8.03 2.23
N GLY A 15 5.39 9.15 1.59
CA GLY A 15 6.01 9.12 0.27
C GLY A 15 7.33 8.34 0.24
N ALA A 16 8.12 8.42 1.31
CA ALA A 16 9.38 7.71 1.43
C ALA A 16 9.22 6.21 1.74
N THR A 17 8.13 5.81 2.41
CA THR A 17 7.94 4.45 2.93
C THR A 17 6.95 3.61 2.14
N GLU A 18 6.07 4.20 1.33
CA GLU A 18 5.04 3.47 0.59
C GLU A 18 5.62 2.50 -0.44
N PHE A 19 6.69 2.90 -1.13
CA PHE A 19 7.22 2.15 -2.27
C PHE A 19 8.36 1.20 -1.90
N ILE A 20 8.81 1.21 -0.65
CA ILE A 20 9.82 0.30 -0.12
C ILE A 20 9.17 -0.63 0.91
N PRO A 21 9.64 -1.88 1.05
CA PRO A 21 8.96 -2.88 1.88
C PRO A 21 9.24 -2.68 3.38
N VAL A 22 8.85 -1.52 3.92
CA VAL A 22 9.09 -1.13 5.32
C VAL A 22 7.81 -0.78 6.09
N SER A 23 6.63 -1.02 5.50
CA SER A 23 5.30 -0.68 6.05
C SER A 23 5.11 0.81 6.36
N SER A 24 4.53 1.54 5.41
CA SER A 24 4.16 2.95 5.58
C SER A 24 3.15 3.18 6.71
N SER A 25 2.11 2.34 6.80
CA SER A 25 1.11 2.42 7.88
C SER A 25 1.75 2.26 9.26
N GLY A 26 2.74 1.37 9.43
CA GLY A 26 3.47 1.25 10.69
C GLY A 26 4.22 2.53 11.08
N HIS A 27 4.82 3.22 10.10
CA HIS A 27 5.47 4.50 10.33
C HIS A 27 4.48 5.64 10.63
N LEU A 28 3.29 5.63 10.01
CA LEU A 28 2.22 6.58 10.36
C LEU A 28 1.68 6.39 11.79
N VAL A 29 1.85 5.22 12.40
CA VAL A 29 1.52 4.98 13.82
C VAL A 29 2.69 5.39 14.73
N ILE A 30 3.91 5.00 14.38
CA ILE A 30 5.09 5.20 15.23
C ILE A 30 5.54 6.66 15.28
N VAL A 31 5.50 7.38 14.16
CA VAL A 31 5.97 8.78 14.10
C VAL A 31 5.14 9.70 15.01
N PRO A 32 3.80 9.72 14.95
CA PRO A 32 2.99 10.47 15.90
C PRO A 32 3.24 10.05 17.35
N TRP A 33 3.31 8.74 17.62
CA TRP A 33 3.60 8.23 18.97
C TRP A 33 4.94 8.73 19.51
N PHE A 34 6.01 8.68 18.70
CA PHE A 34 7.35 9.12 19.06
C PHE A 34 7.40 10.63 19.40
N PHE A 35 6.68 11.45 18.63
CA PHE A 35 6.60 12.89 18.88
C PHE A 35 5.50 13.30 19.89
N GLY A 36 4.78 12.34 20.49
CA GLY A 36 3.68 12.61 21.42
C GLY A 36 2.49 13.34 20.77
N TRP A 37 2.31 13.19 19.46
CA TRP A 37 1.18 13.75 18.73
C TRP A 37 -0.06 12.90 18.92
N ALA A 38 -1.23 13.53 18.81
CA ALA A 38 -2.47 12.79 18.67
C ALA A 38 -2.38 11.89 17.42
N PRO A 39 -2.94 10.67 17.46
CA PRO A 39 -3.05 9.82 16.28
C PRO A 39 -3.70 10.56 15.12
N SER A 40 -3.23 10.31 13.90
CA SER A 40 -3.89 10.80 12.70
C SER A 40 -5.28 10.18 12.59
N SER A 41 -6.19 10.90 11.93
CA SER A 41 -7.49 10.33 11.59
C SER A 41 -7.35 9.38 10.40
N LEU A 42 -8.19 8.35 10.35
CA LEU A 42 -8.26 7.42 9.22
C LEU A 42 -8.41 8.17 7.87
N VAL A 43 -9.17 9.26 7.86
CA VAL A 43 -9.36 10.11 6.68
C VAL A 43 -8.04 10.75 6.25
N PHE A 44 -7.24 11.26 7.19
CA PHE A 44 -5.94 11.85 6.89
C PHE A 44 -4.98 10.80 6.31
N ASP A 45 -4.87 9.64 6.94
CA ASP A 45 -4.00 8.56 6.45
C ASP A 45 -4.44 8.08 5.07
N THR A 46 -5.74 7.95 4.85
CA THR A 46 -6.30 7.60 3.54
C THR A 46 -5.89 8.62 2.47
N VAL A 47 -5.98 9.93 2.76
CA VAL A 47 -5.56 10.98 1.83
C VAL A 47 -4.05 10.91 1.52
N LEU A 48 -3.22 10.55 2.50
CA LEU A 48 -1.78 10.33 2.24
C LEU A 48 -1.55 9.16 1.27
N HIS A 49 -2.25 8.05 1.43
CA HIS A 49 -2.20 6.91 0.50
C HIS A 49 -2.73 7.29 -0.89
N TRP A 50 -3.75 8.15 -0.98
CA TRP A 50 -4.19 8.70 -2.26
C TRP A 50 -3.11 9.54 -2.95
N GLY A 51 -2.29 10.27 -2.18
CA GLY A 51 -1.15 11.02 -2.72
C GLY A 51 -0.11 10.11 -3.36
N THR A 52 0.25 9.01 -2.71
CA THR A 52 1.22 8.04 -3.27
C THR A 52 0.62 7.21 -4.41
N LEU A 53 -0.68 6.86 -4.35
CA LEU A 53 -1.40 6.26 -5.46
C LEU A 53 -1.37 7.17 -6.70
N LEU A 54 -1.67 8.45 -6.52
CA LEU A 54 -1.63 9.44 -7.61
C LEU A 54 -0.22 9.53 -8.21
N SER A 55 0.83 9.48 -7.37
CA SER A 55 2.21 9.46 -7.85
C SER A 55 2.47 8.27 -8.80
N ILE A 56 2.08 7.05 -8.42
CA ILE A 56 2.22 5.87 -9.30
C ILE A 56 1.39 6.04 -10.58
N VAL A 57 0.13 6.47 -10.48
CA VAL A 57 -0.75 6.64 -11.64
C VAL A 57 -0.18 7.66 -12.63
N VAL A 58 0.35 8.78 -12.14
CA VAL A 58 0.95 9.82 -12.98
C VAL A 58 2.24 9.35 -13.63
N VAL A 59 3.10 8.62 -12.91
CA VAL A 59 4.37 8.11 -13.46
C VAL A 59 4.13 7.02 -14.52
N PHE A 60 3.23 6.07 -14.24
CA PHE A 60 2.98 4.90 -15.07
C PHE A 60 1.71 5.01 -15.93
N TRP A 61 1.21 6.23 -16.18
CA TRP A 61 -0.09 6.44 -16.82
C TRP A 61 -0.22 5.75 -18.19
N ARG A 62 0.86 5.73 -18.98
CA ARG A 62 0.88 5.07 -20.30
C ARG A 62 0.81 3.55 -20.17
N ASP A 63 1.54 2.98 -19.21
CA ASP A 63 1.52 1.55 -18.92
C ASP A 63 0.13 1.11 -18.46
N PHE A 64 -0.52 1.91 -17.61
CA PHE A 64 -1.92 1.68 -17.23
C PHE A 64 -2.86 1.69 -18.42
N LEU A 65 -2.78 2.68 -19.31
CA LEU A 65 -3.63 2.75 -20.50
C LEU A 65 -3.42 1.54 -21.43
N ASN A 66 -2.16 1.15 -21.65
CA ASN A 66 -1.83 -0.02 -22.44
C ASN A 66 -2.37 -1.32 -21.81
N MET A 67 -2.18 -1.47 -20.50
CA MET A 67 -2.67 -2.62 -19.74
C MET A 67 -4.19 -2.73 -19.74
N ILE A 68 -4.90 -1.62 -19.48
CA ILE A 68 -6.36 -1.57 -19.51
C ILE A 68 -6.88 -1.88 -20.92
N GLY A 69 -6.30 -1.25 -21.95
CA GLY A 69 -6.68 -1.49 -23.35
C GLY A 69 -6.48 -2.95 -23.78
N ALA A 70 -5.33 -3.54 -23.44
CA ALA A 70 -5.03 -4.95 -23.72
C ALA A 70 -5.97 -5.89 -22.96
N THR A 71 -6.24 -5.60 -21.68
CA THR A 71 -7.16 -6.39 -20.85
C THR A 71 -8.58 -6.36 -21.41
N LEU A 72 -9.11 -5.19 -21.77
CA LEU A 72 -10.43 -5.09 -22.40
C LEU A 72 -10.49 -5.80 -23.76
N LYS A 73 -9.47 -5.64 -24.60
CA LYS A 73 -9.37 -6.35 -25.88
C LYS A 73 -9.36 -7.87 -25.70
N SER A 74 -8.72 -8.37 -24.64
CA SER A 74 -8.67 -9.81 -24.35
C SER A 74 -10.05 -10.43 -24.09
N ILE A 75 -11.01 -9.66 -23.57
CA ILE A 75 -12.39 -10.10 -23.34
C ILE A 75 -13.08 -10.40 -24.67
N PHE A 76 -12.96 -9.49 -25.64
CA PHE A 76 -13.57 -9.64 -26.96
C PHE A 76 -12.88 -10.70 -27.82
N THR A 77 -11.54 -10.74 -27.77
CA THR A 77 -10.73 -11.67 -28.55
C THR A 77 -10.59 -13.05 -27.91
N ARG A 78 -11.00 -13.20 -26.65
CA ARG A 78 -10.87 -14.42 -25.83
C ARG A 78 -9.45 -15.00 -25.84
N SER A 79 -8.45 -14.10 -25.82
CA SER A 79 -7.03 -14.46 -25.93
C SER A 79 -6.19 -13.70 -24.91
N LEU A 80 -5.31 -14.44 -24.23
CA LEU A 80 -4.33 -13.92 -23.27
C LEU A 80 -2.90 -13.98 -23.83
N ALA A 81 -2.76 -13.95 -25.17
CA ALA A 81 -1.46 -13.93 -25.81
C ALA A 81 -0.66 -12.65 -25.47
N ASP A 82 -1.36 -11.52 -25.33
CA ASP A 82 -0.77 -10.23 -24.95
C ASP A 82 -0.31 -10.25 -23.48
N VAL A 83 0.96 -9.88 -23.25
CA VAL A 83 1.56 -9.80 -21.92
C VAL A 83 0.80 -8.81 -21.03
N ASN A 84 0.40 -7.67 -21.57
CA ASN A 84 -0.31 -6.63 -20.84
C ASN A 84 -1.70 -7.08 -20.41
N ALA A 85 -2.39 -7.86 -21.25
CA ALA A 85 -3.66 -8.46 -20.89
C ALA A 85 -3.51 -9.45 -19.73
N ARG A 86 -2.49 -10.32 -19.77
CA ARG A 86 -2.21 -11.24 -18.65
C ARG A 86 -1.90 -10.52 -17.36
N LEU A 87 -1.06 -9.48 -17.43
CA LEU A 87 -0.72 -8.66 -16.26
C LEU A 87 -1.97 -8.02 -15.66
N GLY A 88 -2.86 -7.44 -16.47
CA GLY A 88 -4.11 -6.86 -15.99
C GLY A 88 -5.01 -7.88 -15.29
N TRP A 89 -5.17 -9.08 -15.86
CA TRP A 89 -5.93 -10.16 -15.21
C TRP A 89 -5.27 -10.66 -13.92
N PHE A 90 -3.94 -10.78 -13.88
CA PHE A 90 -3.23 -11.16 -12.65
C PHE A 90 -3.36 -10.13 -11.55
N ILE A 91 -3.37 -8.83 -11.88
CA ILE A 91 -3.66 -7.78 -10.90
C ILE A 91 -5.09 -7.91 -10.37
N ILE A 92 -6.08 -8.11 -11.26
CA ILE A 92 -7.48 -8.28 -10.84
C ILE A 92 -7.63 -9.47 -9.90
N VAL A 93 -7.16 -10.65 -10.33
CA VAL A 93 -7.28 -11.89 -9.54
C VAL A 93 -6.47 -11.80 -8.25
N GLY A 94 -5.25 -11.25 -8.31
CA GLY A 94 -4.39 -11.07 -7.15
C GLY A 94 -4.93 -10.07 -6.12
N SER A 95 -5.76 -9.12 -6.55
CA SER A 95 -6.37 -8.12 -5.66
C SER A 95 -7.61 -8.65 -4.93
N ILE A 96 -8.28 -9.69 -5.45
CA ILE A 96 -9.51 -10.24 -4.85
C ILE A 96 -9.29 -10.73 -3.41
N PRO A 97 -8.28 -11.57 -3.08
CA PRO A 97 -8.07 -12.02 -1.71
C PRO A 97 -7.83 -10.86 -0.73
N ALA A 98 -7.09 -9.84 -1.15
CA ALA A 98 -6.84 -8.66 -0.33
C ALA A 98 -8.12 -7.84 -0.10
N ALA A 99 -8.93 -7.63 -1.13
CA ALA A 99 -10.22 -6.94 -1.01
C ALA A 99 -11.20 -7.71 -0.11
N VAL A 100 -11.28 -9.02 -0.25
CA VAL A 100 -12.11 -9.88 0.61
C VAL A 100 -11.63 -9.84 2.06
N ALA A 101 -10.32 -9.93 2.29
CA ALA A 101 -9.76 -9.82 3.64
C ALA A 101 -10.04 -8.44 4.25
N GLY A 102 -9.90 -7.36 3.48
CA GLY A 102 -10.21 -6.01 3.94
C GLY A 102 -11.68 -5.83 4.32
N LEU A 103 -12.62 -6.45 3.59
CA LEU A 103 -14.05 -6.37 3.89
C LEU A 103 -14.49 -7.25 5.07
N LEU A 104 -13.78 -8.34 5.34
CA LEU A 104 -14.14 -9.30 6.40
C LEU A 104 -13.43 -9.04 7.74
N PHE A 105 -12.30 -8.34 7.72
CA PHE A 105 -11.41 -8.17 8.86
C PHE A 105 -11.02 -6.70 9.10
N ASP A 106 -11.84 -5.74 8.65
CA ASP A 106 -11.59 -4.30 8.83
C ASP A 106 -11.38 -3.92 10.32
N GLU A 107 -12.29 -4.33 11.21
CA GLU A 107 -12.19 -4.05 12.65
C GLU A 107 -10.89 -4.62 13.26
N PHE A 108 -10.45 -5.78 12.79
CA PHE A 108 -9.20 -6.40 13.23
C PHE A 108 -7.99 -5.55 12.83
N PHE A 109 -7.95 -5.07 11.58
CA PHE A 109 -6.87 -4.21 11.12
C PHE A 109 -6.88 -2.83 11.78
N GLU A 110 -8.05 -2.21 12.01
CA GLU A 110 -8.14 -0.95 12.75
C GLU A 110 -7.62 -1.07 14.19
N ALA A 111 -7.97 -2.15 14.89
CA ALA A 111 -7.45 -2.44 16.23
C ALA A 111 -5.93 -2.62 16.24
N LEU A 112 -5.37 -3.17 15.16
CA LEU A 112 -3.95 -3.39 15.01
C LEU A 112 -3.18 -2.07 14.78
N PHE A 113 -3.66 -1.21 13.89
CA PHE A 113 -3.01 0.05 13.57
C PHE A 113 -3.21 1.13 14.65
N SER A 114 -4.21 1.00 15.53
CA SER A 114 -4.36 1.90 16.69
C SER A 114 -3.40 1.58 17.85
N ASN A 115 -2.64 0.47 17.78
CA ASN A 115 -1.71 0.06 18.83
C ASN A 115 -0.24 0.13 18.34
N PRO A 116 0.57 1.07 18.87
CA PRO A 116 1.98 1.22 18.49
C PRO A 116 2.84 -0.03 18.72
N ILE A 117 2.54 -0.83 19.76
CA ILE A 117 3.27 -2.08 20.02
C ILE A 117 2.96 -3.10 18.92
N ALA A 118 1.70 -3.18 18.51
CA ALA A 118 1.30 -4.06 17.42
C ALA A 118 1.96 -3.62 16.10
N ALA A 119 1.94 -2.33 15.77
CA ALA A 119 2.65 -1.79 14.61
C ALA A 119 4.14 -2.15 14.61
N ALA A 120 4.83 -2.00 15.75
CA ALA A 120 6.23 -2.37 15.90
C ALA A 120 6.48 -3.88 15.69
N LEU A 121 5.61 -4.75 16.21
CA LEU A 121 5.70 -6.19 15.99
C LEU A 121 5.53 -6.56 14.51
N PHE A 122 4.59 -5.93 13.80
CA PHE A 122 4.39 -6.18 12.37
C PHE A 122 5.55 -5.68 11.49
N LEU A 123 6.26 -4.63 11.91
CA LEU A 123 7.52 -4.22 11.27
C LEU A 123 8.60 -5.31 11.40
N LEU A 124 8.73 -5.92 12.58
CA LEU A 124 9.65 -7.04 12.78
C LEU A 124 9.25 -8.26 11.95
N VAL A 125 7.94 -8.57 11.86
CA VAL A 125 7.44 -9.63 10.97
C VAL A 125 7.80 -9.34 9.52
N THR A 126 7.60 -8.11 9.04
CA THR A 126 7.97 -7.69 7.68
C THR A 126 9.47 -7.89 7.44
N ALA A 127 10.32 -7.45 8.38
CA ALA A 127 11.76 -7.66 8.29
C ALA A 127 12.14 -9.14 8.23
N MET A 128 11.54 -9.99 9.07
CA MET A 128 11.77 -11.43 9.08
C MET A 128 11.35 -12.10 7.76
N LEU A 129 10.22 -11.68 7.17
CA LEU A 129 9.76 -12.19 5.87
C LEU A 129 10.74 -11.82 4.76
N LEU A 130 11.23 -10.58 4.73
CA LEU A 130 12.23 -10.14 3.76
C LEU A 130 13.55 -10.91 3.89
N ILE A 131 14.05 -11.08 5.11
CA ILE A 131 15.26 -11.87 5.38
C ILE A 131 15.06 -13.32 4.92
N SER A 132 13.91 -13.91 5.26
CA SER A 132 13.61 -15.29 4.88
C SER A 132 13.52 -15.46 3.36
N SER A 133 12.90 -14.52 2.66
CA SER A 133 12.84 -14.52 1.20
C SER A 133 14.23 -14.48 0.57
N GLU A 134 15.12 -13.63 1.08
CA GLU A 134 16.50 -13.54 0.60
C GLU A 134 17.28 -14.84 0.83
N LEU A 135 17.09 -15.49 1.98
CA LEU A 135 17.75 -16.76 2.30
C LEU A 135 17.26 -17.94 1.46
N LEU A 136 15.99 -17.92 1.03
CA LEU A 136 15.41 -18.99 0.21
C LEU A 136 15.77 -18.88 -1.28
N ILE A 137 16.11 -17.67 -1.75
CA ILE A 137 16.48 -17.41 -3.15
C ILE A 137 17.97 -17.66 -3.39
N ARG A 138 18.79 -17.66 -2.34
CA ARG A 138 20.23 -18.00 -2.39
C ARG A 138 20.47 -19.51 -2.37
#